data_AF-A0AAJ1WVQ8-F1
#
_entry.id   AF-A0AAJ1WVQ8-F1
#
_cell.length_a   1.000
_cell.length_b   1.000
_cell.length_c   1.000
_cell.angle_alpha   90.00
_cell.angle_beta   90.00
_cell.angle_gamma   90.00
#
_symmetry.space_group_name_H-M   'P 1'
#
loop_
_entity.id
_entity.type
_entity.pdbx_description
1 polymer ?
#
loop_
_entity_poly.entity_id
_entity_poly.type
_entity_poly.pdbx_seq_one_letter_code
_entity_poly.pdbx_strand_id
1 'polypeptide(L)'
;MEESLFSDDTMALQFGRRRNPFVMGLGKFRDAATAIGFDSGLLEREVRVTVGKALDRWPDTLRDMPIPPSMKRTLLDRLPRLRLVQEVRPGFKHGTSFDEDDVPPQR
;
A
#
# COMPACT_ATOMS: atom_id res chain seq x y z
N MET A 1 10.92 -24.27 -1.61
CA MET A 1 11.11 -23.18 -0.65
C MET A 1 11.10 -21.87 -1.42
N GLU A 2 9.91 -21.32 -1.68
CA GLU A 2 9.71 -19.96 -2.19
C GLU A 2 8.67 -19.32 -1.27
N GLU A 3 9.07 -19.03 -0.04
CA GLU A 3 8.25 -18.30 0.91
C GLU A 3 8.81 -16.89 1.08
N SER A 4 7.90 -15.92 1.00
CA SER A 4 8.02 -14.58 1.59
C SER A 4 8.77 -13.47 0.84
N LEU A 5 8.48 -13.21 -0.44
CA LEU A 5 8.57 -11.81 -0.92
C LEU A 5 7.40 -10.96 -0.43
N PHE A 6 6.27 -11.60 -0.10
CA PHE A 6 5.02 -10.91 0.24
C PHE A 6 4.58 -11.11 1.71
N SER A 7 5.31 -11.89 2.52
CA SER A 7 4.99 -12.05 3.95
C SER A 7 5.75 -11.05 4.84
N ASP A 8 6.86 -10.49 4.34
CA ASP A 8 7.60 -9.44 5.04
C ASP A 8 6.80 -8.14 5.04
N ASP A 9 6.45 -7.69 6.25
CA ASP A 9 5.71 -6.47 6.53
C ASP A 9 6.61 -5.22 6.54
N THR A 10 7.83 -5.32 5.99
CA THR A 10 8.78 -4.22 5.87
C THR A 10 8.89 -3.67 4.45
N MET A 11 9.25 -2.38 4.35
CA MET A 11 9.53 -1.74 3.07
C MET A 11 10.83 -2.29 2.48
N ALA A 12 10.81 -2.60 1.19
CA ALA A 12 11.99 -3.04 0.43
C ALA A 12 13.12 -1.99 0.46
N LEU A 13 12.76 -0.70 0.43
CA LEU A 13 13.71 0.41 0.57
C LEU A 13 13.48 1.13 1.89
N GLN A 14 14.60 1.44 2.56
CA GLN A 14 14.57 2.27 3.76
C GLN A 14 14.31 3.73 3.39
N PHE A 15 13.42 4.40 4.11
CA PHE A 15 13.15 5.82 3.95
C PHE A 15 13.37 6.54 5.28
N GLY A 16 14.27 7.52 5.32
CA GLY A 16 14.53 8.28 6.55
C GLY A 16 14.87 7.41 7.76
N ARG A 17 15.70 6.37 7.56
CA ARG A 17 16.05 5.32 8.55
C ARG A 17 14.89 4.41 8.99
N ARG A 18 13.72 4.48 8.36
CA ARG A 18 12.56 3.62 8.65
C ARG A 18 12.38 2.57 7.58
N ARG A 19 12.10 1.34 8.00
CA ARG A 19 11.63 0.23 7.15
C ARG A 19 10.20 -0.19 7.46
N ASN A 20 9.64 0.23 8.59
CA ASN A 20 8.27 -0.11 8.95
C ASN A 20 7.29 0.79 8.15
N PRO A 21 6.46 0.24 7.25
CA PRO A 21 5.52 1.00 6.44
C PRO A 21 4.33 1.55 7.25
N PHE A 22 3.99 0.93 8.38
CA PHE A 22 2.86 1.32 9.23
C PHE A 22 3.07 2.64 9.98
N VAL A 23 4.29 3.18 10.00
CA VAL A 23 4.62 4.48 10.59
C VAL A 23 4.96 5.55 9.55
N MET A 24 4.87 5.20 8.26
CA MET A 24 5.17 6.10 7.15
C MET A 24 3.95 6.95 6.80
N GLY A 25 3.95 8.22 7.21
CA GLY A 25 2.93 9.22 6.85
C GLY A 25 3.51 10.35 6.00
N LEU A 26 2.63 11.27 5.56
CA LEU A 26 2.95 12.44 4.75
C LEU A 26 4.01 13.34 5.41
N GLY A 27 3.98 13.45 6.74
CA GLY A 27 4.98 14.21 7.49
C GLY A 27 6.42 13.74 7.21
N LYS A 28 6.64 12.45 6.94
CA LYS A 28 7.98 11.93 6.61
C LYS A 28 8.45 12.36 5.22
N PHE A 29 7.53 12.47 4.26
CA PHE A 29 7.83 13.02 2.95
C PHE A 29 8.12 14.52 3.05
N ARG A 30 7.36 15.24 3.88
CA ARG A 30 7.61 16.67 4.18
C ARG A 30 9.00 16.87 4.79
N ASP A 31 9.35 16.10 5.83
CA ASP A 31 10.67 16.12 6.47
C ASP A 31 11.79 15.88 5.44
N ALA A 32 11.59 14.91 4.54
CA ALA A 32 12.56 14.58 3.49
C ALA A 32 12.70 15.71 2.46
N ALA A 33 11.60 16.33 2.00
CA ALA A 33 11.63 17.48 1.11
C ALA A 33 12.42 18.64 1.72
N THR A 34 12.14 18.96 2.99
CA THR A 34 12.85 20.03 3.71
C THR A 34 14.36 19.74 3.78
N ALA A 35 14.74 18.49 4.07
CA ALA A 35 16.14 18.10 4.17
C ALA A 35 16.94 18.26 2.86
N ILE A 36 16.28 18.14 1.70
CA ILE A 36 16.91 18.28 0.38
C ILE A 36 16.67 19.66 -0.26
N GLY A 37 16.06 20.61 0.47
CA GLY A 37 15.74 21.94 -0.04
C GLY A 37 14.64 21.97 -1.11
N PHE A 38 13.79 20.95 -1.16
CA PHE A 38 12.65 20.87 -2.08
C PHE A 38 11.38 21.47 -1.46
N ASP A 39 10.44 21.91 -2.30
CA ASP A 39 9.15 22.42 -1.83
C ASP A 39 8.35 21.30 -1.15
N SER A 40 8.27 21.40 0.18
CA SER A 40 7.63 20.40 1.01
C SER A 40 6.10 20.33 0.83
N GLY A 41 5.45 21.45 0.49
CA GLY A 41 4.03 21.49 0.22
C GLY A 41 3.68 20.87 -1.14
N LEU A 42 4.51 21.13 -2.14
CA LEU A 42 4.40 20.49 -3.45
C LEU A 42 4.61 18.98 -3.36
N LEU A 43 5.66 18.51 -2.68
CA LEU A 43 5.90 17.07 -2.53
C LEU A 43 4.75 16.37 -1.80
N GLU A 44 4.26 16.95 -0.71
CA GLU A 44 3.13 16.38 0.03
C GLU A 44 1.87 16.27 -0.85
N ARG A 45 1.59 17.30 -1.65
CA ARG A 45 0.48 17.30 -2.59
C ARG A 45 0.62 16.17 -3.63
N GLU A 46 1.80 16.02 -4.21
CA GLU A 46 2.06 14.98 -5.20
C GLU A 46 1.97 13.57 -4.60
N VAL A 47 2.48 13.37 -3.39
CA VAL A 47 2.33 12.10 -2.66
C VAL A 47 0.86 11.80 -2.42
N ARG A 48 0.06 12.78 -1.97
CA ARG A 48 -1.37 12.60 -1.74
C ARG A 48 -2.12 12.22 -3.02
N VAL A 49 -1.84 12.91 -4.13
CA VAL A 49 -2.45 12.61 -5.44
C VAL A 49 -2.06 11.21 -5.92
N THR A 50 -0.78 10.86 -5.83
CA THR A 50 -0.25 9.57 -6.28
C THR A 50 -0.85 8.42 -5.48
N VAL A 51 -0.86 8.52 -4.15
CA VAL A 51 -1.44 7.50 -3.27
C VAL A 51 -2.94 7.39 -3.50
N GLY A 52 -3.64 8.51 -3.69
CA GLY A 52 -5.07 8.51 -4.03
C GLY A 52 -5.36 7.69 -5.29
N LYS A 53 -4.63 7.98 -6.38
CA LYS A 53 -4.73 7.23 -7.65
C LYS A 53 -4.37 5.75 -7.49
N ALA A 54 -3.37 5.43 -6.67
CA ALA A 54 -3.00 4.05 -6.39
C ALA A 54 -4.14 3.30 -5.66
N LEU A 55 -4.76 3.93 -4.66
CA LEU A 55 -5.88 3.35 -3.92
C LEU A 55 -7.13 3.13 -4.78
N ASP A 56 -7.33 3.93 -5.82
CA ASP A 56 -8.42 3.75 -6.78
C ASP A 56 -8.20 2.55 -7.72
N ARG A 57 -6.93 2.19 -7.97
CA ARG A 57 -6.59 1.20 -9.01
C ARG A 57 -6.11 -0.14 -8.45
N TRP A 58 -5.45 -0.13 -7.30
CA TRP A 58 -4.86 -1.34 -6.71
C TRP A 58 -5.87 -2.43 -6.38
N PRO A 59 -7.08 -2.15 -5.84
CA PRO A 59 -8.07 -3.19 -5.58
C PRO A 59 -8.41 -4.02 -6.81
N ASP A 60 -8.70 -3.37 -7.92
CA ASP A 60 -9.03 -4.06 -9.18
C ASP A 60 -7.79 -4.73 -9.78
N THR A 61 -6.63 -4.06 -9.75
CA THR A 61 -5.38 -4.65 -10.26
C THR A 61 -5.00 -5.91 -9.50
N LEU A 62 -5.18 -5.94 -8.17
CA LEU A 62 -4.89 -7.11 -7.33
C LEU A 62 -5.85 -8.26 -7.61
N ARG A 63 -7.12 -7.98 -7.98
CA ARG A 63 -8.08 -8.99 -8.40
C ARG A 63 -7.57 -9.76 -9.62
N ASP A 64 -7.00 -9.04 -10.59
CA ASP A 64 -6.57 -9.62 -11.88
C ASP A 64 -5.16 -10.26 -11.83
N MET A 65 -4.40 -10.07 -10.74
CA MET A 65 -3.05 -10.62 -10.63
C MET A 65 -3.03 -12.15 -10.57
N PRO A 66 -2.07 -12.82 -11.24
CA PRO A 66 -1.90 -14.28 -11.18
C PRO A 66 -1.18 -14.71 -9.90
N ILE A 67 -1.71 -14.32 -8.73
CA ILE A 67 -1.19 -14.66 -7.40
C ILE A 67 -2.26 -15.37 -6.57
N PRO A 68 -1.88 -16.16 -5.54
CA PRO A 68 -2.84 -16.88 -4.72
C PRO A 68 -3.89 -15.95 -4.05
N PRO A 69 -5.16 -16.38 -3.91
CA PRO A 69 -6.21 -15.57 -3.28
C PRO A 69 -5.87 -15.11 -1.86
N SER A 70 -5.20 -15.96 -1.07
CA SER A 70 -4.72 -15.63 0.28
C SER A 70 -3.75 -14.45 0.29
N MET A 71 -2.91 -14.33 -0.75
CA MET A 71 -1.96 -13.24 -0.91
C MET A 71 -2.68 -11.95 -1.33
N LYS A 72 -3.64 -12.03 -2.25
CA LYS A 72 -4.50 -10.88 -2.63
C LYS A 72 -5.18 -10.29 -1.40
N ARG A 73 -5.81 -11.16 -0.60
CA ARG A 73 -6.47 -10.79 0.66
C ARG A 73 -5.51 -10.13 1.63
N THR A 74 -4.33 -10.73 1.85
CA THR A 74 -3.29 -10.16 2.72
C THR A 74 -2.87 -8.76 2.28
N LEU A 75 -2.61 -8.55 0.98
CA LEU A 75 -2.22 -7.25 0.44
C LEU A 75 -3.31 -6.19 0.63
N LEU A 76 -4.58 -6.57 0.45
CA LEU A 76 -5.72 -5.66 0.58
C LEU A 76 -6.04 -5.32 2.04
N ASP A 77 -5.96 -6.30 2.93
CA ASP A 77 -6.15 -6.13 4.36
C ASP A 77 -5.04 -5.25 4.99
N ARG A 78 -3.86 -5.19 4.35
CA ARG A 78 -2.76 -4.30 4.76
C ARG A 78 -3.02 -2.83 4.43
N LEU A 79 -3.62 -2.51 3.28
CA LEU A 79 -3.81 -1.12 2.84
C LEU A 79 -4.42 -0.19 3.90
N PRO A 80 -5.56 -0.51 4.54
CA PRO A 80 -6.18 0.38 5.54
C PRO A 80 -5.32 0.57 6.81
N ARG A 81 -4.34 -0.32 7.05
CA ARG A 81 -3.44 -0.25 8.20
C ARG A 81 -2.25 0.68 7.96
N LEU A 82 -1.95 1.02 6.71
CA LEU A 82 -0.84 1.89 6.37
C LEU A 82 -1.14 3.33 6.78
N ARG A 83 -0.21 3.96 7.50
CA ARG A 83 -0.37 5.35 7.96
C ARG A 83 -0.60 6.32 6.80
N LEU A 84 0.13 6.13 5.70
CA LEU A 84 -0.02 6.94 4.49
C LEU A 84 -1.44 6.87 3.92
N VAL A 85 -2.05 5.69 3.91
CA VAL A 85 -3.42 5.48 3.43
C VAL A 85 -4.42 6.19 4.34
N GLN A 86 -4.25 6.06 5.66
CA GLN A 86 -5.12 6.72 6.64
C GLN A 86 -5.10 8.25 6.53
N GLU A 87 -3.94 8.84 6.22
CA GLU A 87 -3.81 10.29 6.05
C GLU A 87 -4.31 10.80 4.69
N VAL A 88 -4.21 9.97 3.64
CA VAL A 88 -4.65 10.31 2.29
C VAL A 88 -6.16 10.13 2.12
N ARG A 89 -6.71 9.02 2.61
CA ARG A 89 -8.14 8.67 2.52
C ARG A 89 -8.65 8.14 3.88
N PRO A 90 -9.02 9.06 4.80
CA PRO A 90 -9.59 8.68 6.08
C PRO A 90 -10.84 7.81 5.89
N GLY A 91 -10.90 6.67 6.57
CA GLY A 91 -12.02 5.74 6.44
C GLY A 91 -11.98 4.82 5.22
N PHE A 92 -10.85 4.75 4.50
CA PHE A 92 -10.64 3.70 3.50
C PHE A 92 -10.83 2.32 4.15
N LYS A 93 -11.87 1.62 3.70
CA LYS A 93 -12.17 0.24 4.05
C LYS A 93 -12.19 -0.54 2.74
N HIS A 94 -11.51 -1.68 2.70
CA HIS A 94 -11.68 -2.61 1.60
C HIS A 94 -12.74 -3.63 2.01
N GLY A 95 -13.78 -3.81 1.18
CA GLY A 95 -14.78 -4.85 1.39
C GLY A 95 -14.19 -6.20 1.03
N THR A 96 -14.00 -7.06 2.02
CA THR A 96 -13.43 -8.40 1.83
C THR A 96 -14.52 -9.34 1.30
N SER A 97 -14.74 -9.38 0.00
CA SER A 97 -15.43 -10.51 -0.65
C SER A 97 -14.65 -10.89 -1.91
N PHE A 98 -13.64 -11.73 -1.71
CA PHE A 98 -13.20 -12.63 -2.77
C PHE A 98 -14.09 -13.85 -2.60
N ASP A 99 -15.21 -13.90 -3.32
CA ASP A 99 -16.06 -15.07 -3.30
C ASP A 99 -15.23 -16.28 -3.77
N GLU A 100 -15.28 -17.37 -2.99
CA GLU A 100 -14.52 -18.60 -3.24
C GLU A 100 -14.93 -19.31 -4.55
N ASP A 101 -15.96 -18.81 -5.24
CA ASP A 101 -16.56 -19.42 -6.44
C ASP A 101 -15.82 -19.11 -7.76
N ASP A 102 -14.83 -18.21 -7.76
CA ASP A 102 -14.09 -17.82 -8.98
C ASP A 102 -12.81 -18.65 -9.23
N VAL A 103 -12.60 -19.72 -8.45
CA VAL A 103 -11.50 -20.66 -8.67
C VAL A 103 -12.04 -21.87 -9.45
N PRO A 104 -11.78 -21.98 -10.77
CA PRO A 104 -12.15 -23.19 -11.49
C PRO A 104 -11.45 -24.39 -10.85
N PRO A 105 -12.16 -25.53 -10.69
CA PRO A 105 -11.61 -26.70 -10.04
C PRO A 105 -10.34 -27.12 -10.78
N GLN A 106 -9.21 -27.15 -10.06
CA GLN A 106 -7.98 -27.69 -10.61
C GLN A 106 -8.23 -29.16 -10.93
N ARG A 107 -8.23 -29.49 -12.23
CA ARG A 107 -8.21 -30.85 -12.74
C ARG A 107 -6.77 -31.31 -12.94
#